data_AF-A0A7W0FHJ6-F1
#
_entry.id   AF-A0A7W0FHJ6-F1
#
_cell.length_a   1.000
_cell.length_b   1.000
_cell.length_c   1.000
_cell.angle_alpha   90.00
_cell.angle_beta   90.00
_cell.angle_gamma   90.00
#
_symmetry.space_group_name_H-M   'P 1'
#
loop_
_entity.id
_entity.type
_entity.pdbx_description
1 polymer ?
#
loop_
_entity_poly.entity_id
_entity_poly.type
_entity_poly.pdbx_seq_one_letter_code
_entity_poly.pdbx_strand_id
1 'polypeptide(L)'
;QKPSATATPAWYSCVVFNISPSTGTKMSANADFDAVWKVRNNGTKAWEPGYVDLKYVSGTKMQTKADVFDVNTPVAQGGEITLTVDMRAPSSAGKYAASFVLVMEGTTMCTLPVNIEVTP
;
A
#
# COMPACT_ATOMS: atom_id res chain seq x y z
N GLN A 1 -13.44 -18.40 -29.47
CA GLN A 1 -13.28 -17.97 -28.06
C GLN A 1 -12.01 -18.61 -27.53
N LYS A 2 -10.94 -17.84 -27.30
CA LYS A 2 -9.67 -18.37 -26.76
C LYS A 2 -9.92 -18.83 -25.31
N PRO A 3 -9.57 -20.05 -24.90
CA PRO A 3 -9.66 -20.43 -23.49
C PRO A 3 -8.80 -19.48 -22.66
N SER A 4 -9.42 -18.77 -21.73
CA SER A 4 -8.70 -18.00 -20.72
C SER A 4 -8.19 -18.99 -19.69
N ALA A 5 -6.88 -19.25 -19.66
CA ALA A 5 -6.30 -20.11 -18.64
C ALA A 5 -6.52 -19.45 -17.27
N THR A 6 -7.21 -20.13 -16.36
CA THR A 6 -7.25 -19.74 -14.96
C THR A 6 -5.84 -19.92 -14.41
N ALA A 7 -5.14 -18.81 -14.11
CA ALA A 7 -3.84 -18.88 -13.47
C ALA A 7 -3.97 -19.61 -12.13
N THR A 8 -3.05 -20.53 -11.84
CA THR A 8 -2.96 -21.16 -10.52
C THR A 8 -2.82 -20.07 -9.46
N PRO A 9 -3.72 -19.99 -8.46
CA PRO A 9 -3.64 -18.96 -7.43
C PRO A 9 -2.32 -19.05 -6.65
N ALA A 10 -1.64 -17.90 -6.49
CA ALA A 10 -0.42 -17.82 -5.70
C ALA A 10 -0.71 -18.06 -4.21
N TRP A 11 0.29 -18.56 -3.47
CA TRP A 11 0.16 -18.77 -2.03
C TRP A 11 -0.08 -17.46 -1.28
N TYR A 12 0.73 -16.46 -1.58
CA TYR A 12 0.66 -15.13 -1.00
C TYR A 12 0.43 -14.11 -2.12
N SER A 13 -0.71 -13.43 -2.07
CA SER A 13 -1.09 -12.40 -3.02
C SER A 13 -2.07 -11.46 -2.35
N CYS A 14 -2.04 -10.19 -2.75
CA CYS A 14 -3.05 -9.23 -2.34
C CYS A 14 -3.62 -8.46 -3.52
N VAL A 15 -4.82 -7.91 -3.29
CA VAL A 15 -5.43 -6.89 -4.13
C VAL A 15 -5.76 -5.66 -3.30
N VAL A 16 -5.33 -4.50 -3.77
CA VAL A 16 -5.73 -3.21 -3.21
C VAL A 16 -7.04 -2.81 -3.86
N PHE A 17 -8.09 -2.58 -3.06
CA PHE A 17 -9.42 -2.24 -3.57
C PHE A 17 -9.88 -0.83 -3.15
N ASN A 18 -9.16 -0.19 -2.23
CA ASN A 18 -9.39 1.20 -1.88
C ASN A 18 -8.08 1.90 -1.52
N ILE A 19 -7.96 3.17 -1.94
CA ILE A 19 -6.81 4.03 -1.68
C ILE A 19 -7.34 5.38 -1.25
N SER A 20 -6.82 5.90 -0.13
CA SER A 20 -7.03 7.25 0.35
C SER A 20 -5.68 7.87 0.72
N PRO A 21 -5.39 9.13 0.40
CA PRO A 21 -6.21 10.02 -0.42
C PRO A 21 -6.40 9.50 -1.84
N SER A 22 -7.51 9.87 -2.49
CA SER A 22 -7.71 9.55 -3.90
C SER A 22 -6.61 10.20 -4.76
N THR A 23 -6.23 9.57 -5.86
CA THR A 23 -5.22 10.11 -6.78
C THR A 23 -5.54 11.55 -7.19
N GLY A 24 -4.58 12.45 -7.01
CA GLY A 24 -4.72 13.87 -7.36
C GLY A 24 -5.43 14.72 -6.29
N THR A 25 -5.63 14.18 -5.09
CA THR A 25 -6.08 14.98 -3.94
C THR A 25 -5.13 16.15 -3.73
N LYS A 26 -5.70 17.36 -3.65
CA LYS A 26 -4.95 18.59 -3.41
C LYS A 26 -4.72 18.78 -1.92
N MET A 27 -3.49 19.14 -1.56
CA MET A 27 -3.06 19.35 -0.18
C MET A 27 -2.23 20.63 -0.06
N SER A 28 -2.30 21.29 1.09
CA SER A 28 -1.40 22.40 1.41
C SER A 28 0.02 21.90 1.62
N ALA A 29 1.00 22.75 1.33
CA ALA A 29 2.39 22.48 1.64
C ALA A 29 2.59 22.11 3.12
N ASN A 30 3.42 21.09 3.39
CA ASN A 30 3.68 20.56 4.73
C ASN A 30 2.46 19.99 5.48
N ALA A 31 1.30 19.83 4.85
CA ALA A 31 0.13 19.25 5.49
C ALA A 31 0.42 17.81 5.95
N ASP A 32 0.02 17.49 7.17
CA ASP A 32 -0.01 16.11 7.67
C ASP A 32 -1.23 15.39 7.08
N PHE A 33 -1.04 14.14 6.64
CA PHE A 33 -2.10 13.31 6.10
C PHE A 33 -1.80 11.82 6.30
N ASP A 34 -2.84 11.00 6.23
CA ASP A 34 -2.71 9.55 6.30
C ASP A 34 -2.81 8.94 4.91
N ALA A 35 -1.80 8.16 4.51
CA ALA A 35 -1.95 7.25 3.39
C ALA A 35 -2.62 5.97 3.90
N VAL A 36 -3.79 5.67 3.36
CA VAL A 36 -4.64 4.54 3.76
C VAL A 36 -4.91 3.64 2.57
N TRP A 37 -4.65 2.36 2.73
CA TRP A 37 -4.98 1.33 1.75
C TRP A 37 -5.86 0.27 2.36
N LYS A 38 -6.97 -0.08 1.70
CA LYS A 38 -7.71 -1.30 2.02
C LYS A 38 -7.30 -2.40 1.07
N VAL A 39 -6.89 -3.51 1.66
CA VAL A 39 -6.24 -4.61 0.98
C VAL A 39 -6.96 -5.89 1.33
N ARG A 40 -7.14 -6.77 0.34
CA ARG A 40 -7.72 -8.10 0.51
C ARG A 40 -6.70 -9.17 0.21
N ASN A 41 -6.67 -10.22 1.02
CA ASN A 41 -5.90 -11.43 0.74
C ASN A 41 -6.64 -12.26 -0.32
N ASN A 42 -6.08 -12.32 -1.53
CA ASN A 42 -6.56 -13.16 -2.63
C ASN A 42 -5.60 -14.34 -2.92
N GLY A 43 -4.65 -14.60 -2.01
CA GLY A 43 -3.82 -15.80 -2.02
C GLY A 43 -4.54 -17.04 -1.47
N THR A 44 -3.86 -18.17 -1.48
CA THR A 44 -4.38 -19.43 -0.91
C THR A 44 -3.98 -19.67 0.53
N LYS A 45 -3.01 -18.91 1.07
CA LYS A 45 -2.57 -18.98 2.46
C LYS A 45 -2.95 -17.72 3.24
N ALA A 46 -3.21 -17.90 4.53
CA ALA A 46 -3.36 -16.80 5.47
C ALA A 46 -2.03 -16.04 5.64
N TRP A 47 -2.15 -14.76 5.97
CA TRP A 47 -1.01 -13.93 6.37
C TRP A 47 -0.84 -14.02 7.88
N GLU A 48 0.30 -14.56 8.31
CA GLU A 48 0.62 -14.72 9.72
C GLU A 48 1.32 -13.45 10.26
N PRO A 49 1.04 -13.05 11.51
CA PRO A 49 1.72 -11.92 12.16
C PRO A 49 3.25 -12.11 12.20
N GLY A 50 3.99 -11.01 12.07
CA GLY A 50 5.45 -10.99 12.16
C GLY A 50 6.20 -11.41 10.89
N TYR A 51 5.48 -11.74 9.82
CA TYR A 51 6.07 -12.10 8.51
C TYR A 51 5.71 -11.12 7.39
N VAL A 52 4.80 -10.19 7.67
CA VAL A 52 4.28 -9.25 6.68
C VAL A 52 4.77 -7.84 6.97
N ASP A 53 5.41 -7.24 5.97
CA ASP A 53 5.94 -5.90 6.04
C ASP A 53 5.25 -5.01 5.00
N LEU A 54 4.86 -3.80 5.42
CA LEU A 54 4.57 -2.70 4.52
C LEU A 54 5.85 -1.89 4.33
N LYS A 55 6.37 -1.86 3.10
CA LYS A 55 7.69 -1.29 2.79
C LYS A 55 7.64 -0.25 1.69
N TYR A 56 8.26 0.90 1.92
CA TYR A 56 8.54 1.90 0.90
C TYR A 56 9.55 1.35 -0.13
N VAL A 57 9.27 1.55 -1.42
CA VAL A 57 10.15 1.09 -2.51
C VAL A 57 10.64 2.20 -3.42
N SER A 58 9.82 3.21 -3.73
CA SER A 58 10.21 4.26 -4.69
C SER A 58 9.30 5.49 -4.62
N GLY A 59 9.75 6.59 -5.25
CA GLY A 59 9.02 7.85 -5.34
C GLY A 59 9.54 8.92 -4.38
N THR A 60 8.65 9.80 -3.94
CA THR A 60 8.93 10.83 -2.94
C THR A 60 8.64 10.28 -1.55
N LYS A 61 9.64 10.30 -0.67
CA LYS A 61 9.43 9.94 0.74
C LYS A 61 8.53 11.00 1.39
N MET A 62 7.33 10.59 1.77
CA MET A 62 6.36 11.42 2.50
C MET A 62 6.11 10.85 3.90
N GLN A 63 6.50 9.60 4.17
CA GLN A 63 6.32 8.94 5.46
C GLN A 63 7.16 9.57 6.56
N THR A 64 6.57 9.73 7.74
CA THR A 64 7.18 10.51 8.83
C THR A 64 7.95 9.66 9.85
N LYS A 65 7.73 8.34 9.87
CA LYS A 65 8.25 7.43 10.90
C LYS A 65 9.36 6.51 10.41
N ALA A 66 9.07 5.64 9.45
CA ALA A 66 9.98 4.59 8.99
C ALA A 66 9.73 4.24 7.51
N ASP A 67 10.68 3.55 6.88
CA ASP A 67 10.52 3.02 5.52
C ASP A 67 9.89 1.60 5.50
N VAL A 68 9.80 0.95 6.66
CA VAL A 68 9.25 -0.41 6.84
C VAL A 68 8.37 -0.41 8.08
N PHE A 69 7.19 -1.03 7.99
CA PHE A 69 6.22 -1.15 9.06
C PHE A 69 5.74 -2.60 9.19
N ASP A 70 5.83 -3.16 10.39
CA ASP A 70 5.38 -4.53 10.66
C ASP A 70 3.84 -4.60 10.66
N VAL A 71 3.29 -5.56 9.92
CA VAL A 71 1.85 -5.84 9.89
C VAL A 71 1.57 -7.05 10.78
N ASN A 72 1.16 -6.77 12.02
CA ASN A 72 0.93 -7.79 13.05
C ASN A 72 -0.52 -8.32 13.10
N THR A 73 -1.36 -7.91 12.16
CA THR A 73 -2.76 -8.37 12.09
C THR A 73 -2.85 -9.59 11.17
N PRO A 74 -3.35 -10.74 11.65
CA PRO A 74 -3.54 -11.90 10.80
C PRO A 74 -4.63 -11.65 9.76
N VAL A 75 -4.43 -12.12 8.52
CA VAL A 75 -5.42 -11.98 7.45
C VAL A 75 -5.67 -13.32 6.78
N ALA A 76 -6.80 -13.93 7.09
CA ALA A 76 -7.24 -15.18 6.49
C ALA A 76 -7.42 -15.06 4.97
N GLN A 77 -7.48 -16.19 4.26
CA GLN A 77 -7.84 -16.22 2.86
C GLN A 77 -9.17 -15.48 2.62
N GLY A 78 -9.19 -14.56 1.67
CA GLY A 78 -10.36 -13.74 1.36
C GLY A 78 -10.63 -12.62 2.38
N GLY A 79 -9.87 -12.53 3.47
CA GLY A 79 -9.97 -11.49 4.49
C GLY A 79 -9.38 -10.15 4.05
N GLU A 80 -9.69 -9.11 4.80
CA GLU A 80 -9.33 -7.73 4.48
C GLU A 80 -8.61 -7.05 5.65
N ILE A 81 -7.76 -6.08 5.33
CA ILE A 81 -7.06 -5.24 6.29
C ILE A 81 -6.99 -3.80 5.78
N THR A 82 -7.01 -2.85 6.71
CA THR A 82 -6.70 -1.45 6.44
C THR A 82 -5.28 -1.15 6.91
N LEU A 83 -4.45 -0.66 6.02
CA LEU A 83 -3.09 -0.24 6.29
C LEU A 83 -3.05 1.29 6.29
N THR A 84 -2.40 1.86 7.29
CA THR A 84 -2.28 3.32 7.45
C THR A 84 -0.83 3.69 7.70
N VAL A 85 -0.35 4.72 7.00
CA VAL A 85 0.98 5.31 7.22
C VAL A 85 0.85 6.81 7.36
N ASP A 86 1.42 7.35 8.44
CA ASP A 86 1.47 8.79 8.71
C ASP A 86 2.43 9.48 7.72
N MET A 87 1.92 10.44 6.97
CA MET A 87 2.65 11.16 5.93
C MET A 87 2.65 12.67 6.15
N ARG A 88 3.64 13.35 5.58
CA ARG A 88 3.69 14.80 5.45
C ARG A 88 3.89 15.17 3.99
N ALA A 89 3.02 16.03 3.48
CA ALA A 89 3.10 16.56 2.13
C ALA A 89 4.37 17.42 1.96
N PRO A 90 5.05 17.39 0.79
CA PRO A 90 6.22 18.22 0.55
C PRO A 90 5.94 19.72 0.69
N SER A 91 7.01 20.51 0.88
CA SER A 91 6.93 21.96 1.09
C SER A 91 6.73 22.76 -0.20
N SER A 92 6.99 22.16 -1.37
CA SER A 92 6.87 22.80 -2.66
C SER A 92 5.61 22.34 -3.39
N ALA A 93 4.98 23.25 -4.14
CA ALA A 93 3.87 22.87 -5.01
C ALA A 93 4.34 21.89 -6.10
N GLY A 94 3.51 20.89 -6.40
CA GLY A 94 3.86 19.85 -7.35
C GLY A 94 3.03 18.57 -7.19
N LYS A 95 3.21 17.64 -8.11
CA LYS A 95 2.61 16.30 -8.03
C LYS A 95 3.62 15.34 -7.43
N TYR A 96 3.20 14.59 -6.43
CA TYR A 96 4.06 13.67 -5.69
C TYR A 96 3.42 12.29 -5.65
N ALA A 97 4.27 11.28 -5.82
CA ALA A 97 3.88 9.89 -5.78
C ALA A 97 4.87 9.11 -4.94
N ALA A 98 4.37 8.17 -4.14
CA ALA A 98 5.17 7.16 -3.47
C ALA A 98 4.58 5.77 -3.72
N SER A 99 5.45 4.78 -3.82
CA SER A 99 5.08 3.39 -3.98
C SER A 99 5.53 2.61 -2.75
N PHE A 100 4.60 1.92 -2.13
CA PHE A 100 4.83 0.93 -1.10
C PHE A 100 4.52 -0.46 -1.64
N VAL A 101 5.00 -1.49 -0.96
CA VAL A 101 4.68 -2.89 -1.25
C VAL A 101 4.32 -3.58 0.05
N LEU A 102 3.37 -4.52 -0.03
CA LEU A 102 3.14 -5.47 1.03
C LEU A 102 3.96 -6.72 0.70
N VAL A 103 4.85 -7.11 1.60
CA VAL A 103 5.83 -8.17 1.40
C VAL A 103 5.62 -9.23 2.45
N MET A 104 5.71 -10.50 2.07
CA MET A 104 5.69 -11.64 2.98
C MET A 104 6.96 -12.46 2.80
N GLU A 105 7.79 -12.55 3.84
CA GLU A 105 9.09 -13.24 3.80
C GLU A 105 9.96 -12.87 2.58
N GLY A 106 10.00 -11.57 2.23
CA GLY A 106 10.73 -11.07 1.06
C GLY A 106 10.01 -11.20 -0.29
N THR A 107 8.84 -11.86 -0.35
CA THR A 107 8.01 -11.95 -1.55
C THR A 107 6.99 -10.80 -1.59
N THR A 108 7.08 -9.94 -2.61
CA THR A 108 6.08 -8.89 -2.83
C THR A 108 4.72 -9.49 -3.21
N MET A 109 3.70 -9.21 -2.41
CA MET A 109 2.33 -9.66 -2.63
C MET A 109 1.54 -8.71 -3.53
N CYS A 110 1.66 -7.39 -3.31
CA CYS A 110 1.09 -6.34 -4.16
C CYS A 110 1.73 -4.97 -3.88
N THR A 111 1.46 -4.02 -4.76
CA THR A 111 1.92 -2.63 -4.69
C THR A 111 0.81 -1.70 -4.18
N LEU A 112 1.18 -0.76 -3.32
CA LEU A 112 0.30 0.19 -2.64
C LEU A 112 0.75 1.62 -2.98
N PRO A 113 0.14 2.24 -4.01
CA PRO A 113 0.53 3.59 -4.44
C PRO A 113 -0.19 4.67 -3.64
N VAL A 114 0.46 5.82 -3.45
CA VAL A 114 -0.16 7.06 -2.96
C VAL A 114 0.26 8.21 -3.86
N ASN A 115 -0.71 9.06 -4.26
CA ASN A 115 -0.52 10.16 -5.19
C ASN A 115 -1.26 11.41 -4.71
N ILE A 116 -0.53 12.50 -4.53
CA ILE A 116 -1.08 13.79 -4.08
C ILE A 116 -0.60 14.93 -4.99
N GLU A 117 -1.31 16.05 -4.93
CA GLU A 117 -0.91 17.31 -5.53
C GLU A 117 -0.78 18.37 -4.43
N VAL A 118 0.43 18.88 -4.22
CA VAL A 118 0.65 20.02 -3.32
C VAL A 118 0.34 21.29 -4.08
N THR A 119 -0.55 22.10 -3.53
CA THR A 119 -0.84 23.45 -4.04
C THR A 119 -0.25 24.51 -3.11
N PRO A 120 0.11 25.69 -3.65
CA PRO A 120 0.54 26.84 -2.84
C PRO A 120 -0.47 27.22 -1.76
#